data_AF-A0A0D0REV4-F1
#
_entry.id   AF-A0A0D0REV4-F1
#
_cell.length_a   1.000
_cell.length_b   1.000
_cell.length_c   1.000
_cell.angle_alpha   90.00
_cell.angle_beta   90.00
_cell.angle_gamma   90.00
#
_symmetry.space_group_name_H-M   'P 1'
#
loop_
_entity.id
_entity.type
_entity.pdbx_description
1 polymer ?
#
loop_
_entity_poly.entity_id
_entity_poly.type
_entity_poly.pdbx_seq_one_letter_code
_entity_poly.pdbx_strand_id
1 'polypeptide(L)'
;MLSRKNLKFYCNTDSKIYLKEGSATDLEFIKTEGIDFICTHPPYANIIKYSKGIKGDISQLEVEEFLIMMKKVAGESYRILKKGKYCAFMMGDIRKYGNVIPLGFKTMNCFLEAGFKVKGNYY
;
A
#
# COMPACT_ATOMS: atom_id res chain seq x y z
N MET A 1 -17.09 8.11 8.54
CA MET A 1 -16.08 7.12 8.10
C MET A 1 -15.81 6.12 9.21
N LEU A 2 -15.83 4.81 8.91
CA LEU A 2 -15.57 3.72 9.88
C LEU A 2 -14.24 3.91 10.61
N SER A 3 -13.19 4.37 9.91
CA SER A 3 -11.86 4.59 10.47
C SER A 3 -11.85 5.57 11.64
N ARG A 4 -12.63 6.66 11.60
CA ARG A 4 -12.71 7.62 12.74
C ARG A 4 -13.32 6.98 14.00
N LYS A 5 -14.23 6.02 13.84
CA LYS A 5 -14.81 5.31 14.98
C LYS A 5 -13.80 4.32 15.56
N ASN A 6 -13.09 3.59 14.69
CA ASN A 6 -12.10 2.59 15.11
C ASN A 6 -10.86 3.20 15.78
N LEU A 7 -10.59 4.50 15.58
CA LEU A 7 -9.51 5.22 16.29
C LEU A 7 -9.88 5.64 17.73
N LYS A 8 -11.12 5.39 18.18
CA LYS A 8 -11.55 5.67 19.56
C LYS A 8 -11.27 4.46 20.46
N PHE A 9 -10.01 4.14 20.66
CA PHE A 9 -9.56 3.08 21.57
C PHE A 9 -8.70 3.67 22.69
N TYR A 10 -8.68 2.99 23.84
CA TYR A 10 -7.77 3.36 24.93
C TYR A 10 -6.33 3.07 24.52
N CYS A 11 -5.45 4.07 24.62
CA CYS A 11 -4.03 3.91 24.36
C CYS A 11 -3.23 4.72 25.37
N ASN A 12 -2.13 4.16 25.86
CA ASN A 12 -1.22 4.80 26.84
C ASN A 12 -0.13 5.63 26.16
N THR A 13 -0.43 6.25 25.02
CA THR A 13 0.54 7.05 24.27
C THR A 13 -0.04 8.42 23.96
N ASP A 14 0.79 9.46 23.98
CA ASP A 14 0.42 10.82 23.54
C ASP A 14 0.51 10.98 22.01
N SER A 15 0.33 9.89 21.27
CA SER A 15 0.48 9.87 19.81
C SER A 15 -0.59 10.73 19.14
N LYS A 16 -0.15 11.64 18.26
CA LYS A 16 -1.07 12.41 17.40
C LYS A 16 -1.45 11.57 16.18
N ILE A 17 -2.71 11.15 16.12
CA ILE A 17 -3.24 10.37 15.00
C ILE A 17 -3.84 11.30 13.96
N TYR A 18 -3.32 11.26 12.74
CA TYR A 18 -3.84 12.00 11.60
C TYR A 18 -4.57 11.05 10.66
N LEU A 19 -5.82 11.38 10.34
CA LEU A 19 -6.61 10.65 9.36
C LEU A 19 -6.93 11.56 8.17
N LYS A 20 -6.50 11.16 6.99
CA LYS A 20 -6.72 11.86 5.71
C LYS A 20 -7.35 10.91 4.71
N GLU A 21 -8.37 11.39 4.01
CA GLU A 21 -8.92 10.74 2.82
C GLU A 21 -8.12 11.22 1.60
N GLY A 22 -7.65 10.27 0.78
CA GLY A 22 -6.79 10.54 -0.37
C GLY A 22 -6.45 9.26 -1.14
N SER A 23 -5.80 9.42 -2.30
CA SER A 23 -5.32 8.30 -3.11
C SER A 23 -3.93 7.86 -2.66
N ALA A 24 -3.68 6.56 -2.59
CA ALA A 24 -2.31 6.05 -2.35
C ALA A 24 -1.36 6.34 -3.53
N THR A 25 -1.88 6.73 -4.69
CA THR A 25 -1.06 7.15 -5.85
C THR A 25 -0.64 8.61 -5.81
N ASP A 26 -1.15 9.39 -4.84
CA ASP A 26 -0.83 10.80 -4.68
C ASP A 26 -1.00 11.22 -3.22
N LEU A 27 0.13 11.30 -2.51
CA LEU A 27 0.21 11.73 -1.12
C LEU A 27 0.85 13.11 -1.03
N GLU A 28 0.46 14.05 -1.90
CA GLU A 28 0.97 15.45 -1.94
C GLU A 28 0.99 16.16 -0.58
N PHE A 29 0.05 15.83 0.31
CA PHE A 29 -0.04 16.37 1.67
C PHE A 29 1.07 15.88 2.60
N ILE A 30 1.88 14.92 2.16
CA ILE A 30 3.08 14.42 2.84
C ILE A 30 4.31 14.89 2.07
N LYS A 31 5.19 15.63 2.75
CA LYS A 31 6.47 16.05 2.18
C LYS A 31 7.34 14.86 1.79
N THR A 32 8.16 15.06 0.76
CA THR A 32 9.25 14.14 0.41
C THR A 32 10.13 13.86 1.63
N GLU A 33 10.53 12.60 1.82
CA GLU A 33 11.29 12.15 3.00
C GLU A 33 10.64 12.55 4.35
N GLY A 34 9.31 12.54 4.41
CA GLY A 34 8.52 12.89 5.59
C GLY A 34 8.26 11.74 6.56
N ILE A 35 8.35 10.48 6.10
CA ILE A 35 7.90 9.30 6.84
C ILE A 35 9.09 8.39 7.21
N ASP A 36 9.09 7.90 8.44
CA ASP A 36 10.13 6.99 8.97
C ASP A 36 9.83 5.50 8.74
N PHE A 37 8.56 5.14 8.54
CA PHE A 37 8.15 3.77 8.29
C PHE A 37 6.80 3.74 7.58
N ILE A 38 6.69 2.90 6.55
CA ILE A 38 5.42 2.61 5.88
C ILE A 38 5.02 1.18 6.24
N CYS A 39 3.80 1.01 6.74
CA CYS A 39 3.17 -0.29 6.95
C CYS A 39 1.84 -0.28 6.22
N THR A 40 1.68 -1.16 5.23
CA THR A 40 0.48 -1.18 4.40
C THR A 40 0.02 -2.58 4.04
N HIS A 41 -1.27 -2.72 3.76
CA HIS A 41 -1.89 -3.91 3.23
C HIS A 41 -2.70 -3.48 2.01
N PRO A 42 -2.08 -3.40 0.81
CA PRO A 42 -2.76 -2.98 -0.40
C PRO A 42 -4.00 -3.86 -0.63
N PRO A 43 -5.10 -3.29 -1.14
CA PRO A 43 -6.28 -4.08 -1.42
C PRO A 43 -6.00 -5.07 -2.55
N TYR A 44 -6.47 -6.31 -2.43
CA TYR A 44 -6.30 -7.32 -3.47
C TYR A 44 -7.08 -6.96 -4.74
N ALA A 45 -6.46 -7.19 -5.90
CA ALA A 45 -7.00 -6.93 -7.24
C ALA A 45 -8.32 -7.69 -7.50
N ASN A 46 -9.46 -7.06 -7.21
CA ASN A 46 -10.81 -7.53 -7.49
C ASN A 46 -11.23 -8.87 -6.84
N ILE A 47 -10.57 -9.28 -5.76
CA ILE A 47 -10.90 -10.52 -5.03
C ILE A 47 -11.95 -10.26 -3.96
N ILE A 48 -11.85 -9.11 -3.29
CA ILE A 48 -12.76 -8.71 -2.24
C ILE A 48 -13.30 -7.34 -2.63
N LYS A 49 -14.61 -7.27 -2.91
CA LYS A 49 -15.29 -6.03 -3.29
C LYS A 49 -15.68 -5.27 -2.03
N TYR A 50 -14.83 -4.33 -1.61
CA TYR A 50 -15.06 -3.50 -0.43
C TYR A 50 -16.01 -2.33 -0.67
N SER A 51 -16.17 -1.90 -1.93
CA SER A 51 -16.97 -0.75 -2.30
C SER A 51 -17.88 -1.03 -3.51
N LYS A 52 -18.83 -0.12 -3.79
CA LYS A 52 -19.61 -0.09 -5.02
C LYS A 52 -19.47 1.31 -5.63
N GLY A 53 -18.59 1.46 -6.63
CA GLY A 53 -18.54 2.67 -7.46
C GLY A 53 -17.69 3.82 -6.92
N ILE A 54 -16.66 3.54 -6.11
CA ILE A 54 -15.68 4.58 -5.75
C ILE A 54 -14.72 4.77 -6.93
N LYS A 55 -14.73 5.95 -7.55
CA LYS A 55 -13.81 6.27 -8.64
C LYS A 55 -12.36 6.19 -8.15
N GLY A 56 -11.54 5.40 -8.85
CA GLY A 56 -10.13 5.21 -8.49
C GLY A 56 -9.88 4.14 -7.43
N ASP A 57 -10.90 3.35 -7.06
CA ASP A 57 -10.73 2.22 -6.12
C ASP A 57 -9.88 1.10 -6.75
N ILE A 58 -8.63 1.02 -6.31
CA ILE A 58 -7.66 0.01 -6.74
C ILE A 58 -8.14 -1.42 -6.44
N SER A 59 -8.98 -1.61 -5.41
CA SER A 59 -9.50 -2.93 -5.04
C SER A 59 -10.42 -3.55 -6.10
N GLN A 60 -10.94 -2.75 -7.02
CA GLN A 60 -11.86 -3.21 -8.07
C GLN A 60 -11.15 -3.48 -9.41
N LEU A 61 -9.85 -3.23 -9.49
CA LEU A 61 -9.07 -3.40 -10.71
C LEU A 61 -8.69 -4.86 -10.94
N GLU A 62 -8.66 -5.25 -12.22
CA GLU A 62 -8.02 -6.51 -12.62
C GLU A 62 -6.50 -6.42 -12.42
N VAL A 63 -5.82 -7.55 -12.52
CA VAL A 63 -4.41 -7.69 -12.11
C VAL A 63 -3.50 -6.71 -12.85
N GLU A 64 -3.70 -6.53 -14.14
CA GLU A 64 -2.88 -5.67 -14.98
C GLU A 64 -3.02 -4.19 -14.58
N GLU A 65 -4.25 -3.68 -14.47
CA GLU A 65 -4.52 -2.31 -14.02
C GLU A 65 -4.11 -2.08 -12.57
N PHE A 66 -4.29 -3.09 -11.71
CA PHE A 66 -3.81 -3.06 -10.33
C PHE A 66 -2.29 -2.83 -10.29
N LEU A 67 -1.51 -3.55 -11.09
CA LEU A 67 -0.05 -3.39 -11.13
C LEU A 67 0.37 -2.01 -11.67
N ILE A 68 -0.36 -1.45 -12.65
CA ILE A 68 -0.13 -0.08 -13.11
C ILE A 68 -0.31 0.92 -11.97
N MET A 69 -1.37 0.74 -11.16
CA MET A 69 -1.61 1.59 -10.00
C MET A 69 -0.58 1.35 -8.91
N MET A 70 -0.15 0.11 -8.67
CA MET A 70 0.89 -0.21 -7.69
C MET A 70 2.25 0.37 -8.05
N LYS A 71 2.60 0.52 -9.33
CA LYS A 71 3.80 1.29 -9.74
C LYS A 71 3.73 2.74 -9.28
N LYS A 72 2.56 3.38 -9.39
CA LYS A 72 2.34 4.75 -8.89
C LYS A 72 2.41 4.80 -7.36
N VAL A 73 1.74 3.86 -6.68
CA VAL A 73 1.79 3.75 -5.21
C VAL A 73 3.23 3.53 -4.71
N ALA A 74 4.00 2.69 -5.39
CA ALA A 74 5.40 2.45 -5.06
C ALA A 74 6.25 3.71 -5.24
N GLY A 75 6.07 4.45 -6.35
CA GLY A 75 6.76 5.72 -6.57
C GLY A 75 6.44 6.77 -5.50
N GLU A 76 5.17 6.94 -5.15
CA GLU A 76 4.75 7.83 -4.07
C GLU A 76 5.30 7.40 -2.71
N SER A 77 5.24 6.09 -2.42
CA SER A 77 5.80 5.52 -1.19
C SER A 77 7.30 5.78 -1.09
N TYR A 78 8.02 5.66 -2.20
CA TYR A 78 9.46 5.95 -2.26
C TYR A 78 9.74 7.43 -2.02
N ARG A 79 8.97 8.34 -2.63
CA ARG A 79 9.11 9.79 -2.47
C ARG A 79 8.97 10.23 -1.01
N ILE A 80 7.93 9.75 -0.32
CA ILE A 80 7.63 10.19 1.05
C ILE A 80 8.50 9.52 2.11
N LEU A 81 9.10 8.37 1.80
CA LEU A 81 9.92 7.63 2.75
C LEU A 81 11.31 8.26 2.87
N LYS A 82 11.77 8.46 4.10
CA LYS A 82 13.14 8.91 4.36
C LYS A 82 14.16 7.88 3.85
N LYS A 83 15.30 8.36 3.36
CA LYS A 83 16.42 7.49 2.95
C LYS A 83 16.85 6.57 4.09
N GLY A 84 17.10 5.30 3.74
CA GLY A 84 17.53 4.27 4.70
C GLY A 84 16.44 3.75 5.64
N LYS A 85 15.19 4.19 5.48
CA LYS A 85 14.04 3.67 6.23
C LYS A 85 13.33 2.55 5.48
N TYR A 86 12.32 1.98 6.12
CA TYR A 86 11.68 0.74 5.68
C TYR A 86 10.22 0.96 5.26
N CYS A 87 9.84 0.24 4.20
CA CYS A 87 8.46 0.04 3.80
C CYS A 87 8.16 -1.44 3.89
N ALA A 88 7.16 -1.80 4.68
CA ALA A 88 6.61 -3.14 4.77
C ALA A 88 5.21 -3.14 4.14
N PHE A 89 4.98 -4.07 3.22
CA PHE A 89 3.64 -4.35 2.73
C PHE A 89 3.33 -5.84 2.86
N MET A 90 2.08 -6.14 3.20
CA MET A 90 1.57 -7.50 3.24
C MET A 90 0.79 -7.75 1.95
N MET A 91 1.17 -8.77 1.19
CA MET A 91 0.41 -9.23 0.02
C MET A 91 0.61 -10.72 -0.19
N GLY A 92 -0.49 -11.42 -0.47
CA GLY A 92 -0.50 -12.81 -0.89
C GLY A 92 -0.67 -12.95 -2.40
N ASP A 93 -0.36 -14.15 -2.88
CA ASP A 93 -0.70 -14.57 -4.23
C ASP A 93 -2.19 -14.90 -4.32
N ILE A 94 -2.72 -14.82 -5.53
CA ILE A 94 -4.15 -14.94 -5.76
C ILE A 94 -4.45 -16.12 -6.67
N ARG A 95 -5.69 -16.61 -6.63
CA ARG A 95 -6.15 -17.68 -7.52
C ARG A 95 -7.23 -17.17 -8.46
N LYS A 96 -7.05 -17.38 -9.77
CA LYS A 96 -8.03 -17.05 -10.80
C LYS A 96 -8.12 -18.21 -11.78
N TYR A 97 -9.33 -18.70 -12.03
CA TYR A 97 -9.59 -19.86 -12.90
C TYR A 97 -8.74 -21.10 -12.57
N GLY A 98 -8.56 -21.39 -11.27
CA GLY A 98 -7.75 -22.51 -10.81
C GLY A 98 -6.23 -22.29 -10.83
N ASN A 99 -5.75 -21.21 -11.45
CA ASN A 99 -4.33 -20.89 -11.56
C ASN A 99 -3.89 -19.93 -10.46
N VAL A 100 -2.68 -20.13 -9.95
CA VAL A 100 -2.01 -19.19 -9.04
C VAL A 100 -1.43 -18.04 -9.86
N ILE A 101 -1.76 -16.82 -9.48
CA ILE A 101 -1.15 -15.60 -9.99
C ILE A 101 -0.23 -15.05 -8.89
N PRO A 102 1.07 -14.87 -9.16
CA PRO A 102 2.06 -14.45 -8.17
C PRO A 102 1.96 -12.94 -7.89
N LEU A 103 0.80 -12.48 -7.43
CA LEU A 103 0.50 -11.07 -7.24
C LEU A 103 1.42 -10.41 -6.20
N GLY A 104 1.79 -11.15 -5.14
CA GLY A 104 2.72 -10.65 -4.13
C GLY A 104 4.08 -10.31 -4.74
N PHE A 105 4.63 -11.23 -5.53
CA PHE A 105 5.91 -11.02 -6.23
C PHE A 105 5.82 -9.94 -7.31
N LYS A 106 4.75 -9.91 -8.10
CA LYS A 106 4.55 -8.84 -9.10
C LYS A 106 4.47 -7.46 -8.45
N THR A 107 3.81 -7.37 -7.29
CA THR A 107 3.75 -6.13 -6.49
C THR A 107 5.14 -5.77 -5.96
N MET A 108 5.90 -6.75 -5.44
CA MET A 108 7.29 -6.53 -5.02
C MET A 108 8.13 -5.93 -6.14
N ASN A 109 8.02 -6.43 -7.37
CA ASN A 109 8.72 -5.87 -8.52
C ASN A 109 8.38 -4.40 -8.77
N CYS A 110 7.12 -3.97 -8.57
CA CYS A 110 6.76 -2.55 -8.66
C CYS A 110 7.54 -1.69 -7.64
N PHE A 111 7.75 -2.19 -6.42
CA PHE A 111 8.55 -1.49 -5.41
C PHE A 111 10.04 -1.50 -5.76
N LEU A 112 10.57 -2.61 -6.27
CA LEU A 112 11.97 -2.67 -6.71
C LEU A 112 12.24 -1.69 -7.87
N GLU A 113 11.34 -1.63 -8.86
CA GLU A 113 11.42 -0.67 -9.98
C GLU A 113 11.37 0.79 -9.50
N ALA A 114 10.67 1.08 -8.41
CA ALA A 114 10.61 2.42 -7.81
C ALA A 114 11.89 2.83 -7.05
N GLY A 115 12.81 1.88 -6.79
CA GLY A 115 14.09 2.13 -6.12
C GLY A 115 14.23 1.46 -4.74
N PHE A 116 13.22 0.71 -4.28
CA PHE A 116 13.35 -0.07 -3.05
C PHE A 116 14.33 -1.24 -3.20
N LYS A 117 14.82 -1.74 -2.07
CA LYS A 117 15.64 -2.95 -1.99
C LYS A 117 15.02 -3.92 -0.99
N VAL A 118 15.04 -5.21 -1.31
CA VAL A 118 14.58 -6.25 -0.38
C VAL A 118 15.51 -6.28 0.83
N LYS A 119 14.95 -6.15 2.02
CA LYS A 119 15.67 -6.40 3.26
C LYS A 119 15.67 -7.91 3.53
N GLY A 120 16.78 -8.56 3.22
CA GLY A 120 17.07 -9.91 3.69
C GLY A 120 17.70 -9.89 5.08
N ASN A 121 17.54 -10.99 5.81
CA ASN A 121 18.45 -11.34 6.91
C ASN A 121 19.62 -12.08 6.26
N TYR A 122 20.84 -11.57 6.43
CA TYR A 122 22.04 -12.38 6.15
C TYR A 122 22.15 -13.39 7.31
N TYR A 123 22.18 -14.68 6.98
CA TYR A 123 22.61 -15.74 7.90
C TYR A 123 24.12 -15.72 8.03
#